data_AF-A0A969Z4R6-F1
#
_entry.id   AF-A0A969Z4R6-F1
#
_cell.length_a   1.000
_cell.length_b   1.000
_cell.length_c   1.000
_cell.angle_alpha   90.00
_cell.angle_beta   90.00
_cell.angle_gamma   90.00
#
_symmetry.space_group_name_H-M   'P 1'
#
loop_
_entity.id
_entity.type
_entity.pdbx_description
1 polymer ?
#
loop_
_entity_poly.entity_id
_entity_poly.type
_entity_poly.pdbx_seq_one_letter_code
_entity_poly.pdbx_strand_id
1 'polypeptide(L)'
;MVEYNKEHMKRIRHLVFTCILAALVLSVSTYAWFVGMRTVSVNSFDIEIATTEGLALSLDGITWKNEVSISEKNYNDESVVYPNHTNSWGGAGLIPLSSIGEIDIQSSRMILYEKAGITATRGGYSLMASKVSNSVIERDGYVVFDLFIKNILGSYYDENVDEAGEEAIYLTPDSAVSVALAGGSAGAGSDGDSVVGVSGTGIENSVRVAFAQIGRVRADVENQEIIGGITCETKKDGNGKVIHTGICRGAAIWEPNDTKHVQNAINWYNKSCLKRNSDGSDVRDPNSYSNEDCNPVVNGQAYPTYAISQEIKSSDNVNVYDGLAYNDYKGSMPLLFDFPYFTDTHKLLTGTERPSLMTLAPNSITKVRVYVYLEGQDIDNYDFASIGRRISVKFGFTKQRFTEGDVDYSGPDVNQGEGPSGPDKTMPVITINGANPYYIDVGETYNDPGATARDNVDGENVTITSEVVVNTDYPGTYYVLYTATDSAGNTARKLRTVIVREPQSQGQ
;
A
#
# COMPACT_ATOMS: atom_id res chain seq x y z
N MET A 1 16.04 -44.19 66.77
CA MET A 1 15.29 -42.92 66.60
C MET A 1 16.09 -41.80 65.93
N VAL A 2 17.40 -41.66 66.17
CA VAL A 2 18.23 -40.58 65.57
C VAL A 2 18.47 -40.75 64.07
N GLU A 3 18.59 -41.98 63.58
CA GLU A 3 18.89 -42.28 62.17
C GLU A 3 17.67 -42.14 61.24
N TYR A 4 16.49 -42.55 61.72
CA TYR A 4 15.19 -42.32 61.07
C TYR A 4 14.93 -40.82 60.83
N ASN A 5 15.36 -39.97 61.77
CA ASN A 5 15.19 -38.52 61.67
C ASN A 5 16.11 -37.88 60.61
N LYS A 6 17.31 -38.45 60.37
CA LYS A 6 18.23 -37.96 59.32
C LYS A 6 17.73 -38.29 57.91
N GLU A 7 17.26 -39.52 57.71
CA GLU A 7 16.65 -39.96 56.44
C GLU A 7 15.40 -39.13 56.11
N HIS A 8 14.53 -38.90 57.10
CA HIS A 8 13.33 -38.10 56.95
C HIS A 8 13.63 -36.63 56.61
N MET A 9 14.60 -36.01 57.31
CA MET A 9 15.04 -34.64 57.01
C MET A 9 15.71 -34.52 55.64
N LYS A 10 16.44 -35.54 55.20
CA LYS A 10 17.01 -35.59 53.85
C LYS A 10 15.90 -35.65 52.80
N ARG A 11 14.83 -36.44 52.99
CA ARG A 11 13.67 -36.48 52.08
C ARG A 11 12.92 -35.16 52.03
N ILE A 12 12.69 -34.51 53.19
CA ILE A 12 12.09 -33.17 53.26
C ILE A 12 12.93 -32.16 52.48
N ARG A 13 14.26 -32.17 52.64
CA ARG A 13 15.14 -31.23 51.92
C ARG A 13 15.10 -31.43 50.41
N HIS A 14 15.05 -32.67 49.94
CA HIS A 14 14.87 -32.95 48.51
C HIS A 14 13.49 -32.49 48.04
N LEU A 15 12.43 -32.74 48.81
CA LEU A 15 11.07 -32.34 48.46
C LEU A 15 10.91 -30.81 48.39
N VAL A 16 11.49 -30.07 49.34
CA VAL A 16 11.54 -28.60 49.31
C VAL A 16 12.31 -28.11 48.08
N PHE A 17 13.47 -28.72 47.78
CA PHE A 17 14.25 -28.35 46.61
C PHE A 17 13.49 -28.63 45.30
N THR A 18 12.81 -29.76 45.19
CA THR A 18 11.97 -30.11 44.04
C THR A 18 10.79 -29.15 43.91
N CYS A 19 10.14 -28.75 45.01
CA CYS A 19 9.07 -27.75 44.99
C CYS A 19 9.57 -26.36 44.56
N ILE A 20 10.74 -25.93 45.03
CA ILE A 20 11.34 -24.65 44.60
C ILE A 20 11.72 -24.70 43.12
N LEU A 21 12.31 -25.81 42.66
CA LEU A 21 12.64 -26.00 41.24
C LEU A 21 11.38 -26.02 40.37
N ALA A 22 10.33 -26.72 40.81
CA ALA A 22 9.05 -26.75 40.10
C ALA A 22 8.38 -25.38 40.07
N ALA A 23 8.43 -24.61 41.17
CA ALA A 23 7.94 -23.24 41.20
C ALA A 23 8.75 -22.32 40.27
N LEU A 24 10.09 -22.46 40.22
CA LEU A 24 10.95 -21.75 39.28
C LEU A 24 10.62 -22.10 37.82
N VAL A 25 10.48 -23.39 37.50
CA VAL A 25 10.10 -23.84 36.16
C VAL A 25 8.70 -23.33 35.80
N LEU A 26 7.72 -23.44 36.69
CA LEU A 26 6.37 -22.88 36.47
C LEU A 26 6.41 -21.37 36.29
N SER A 27 7.26 -20.64 37.03
CA SER A 27 7.43 -19.19 36.91
C SER A 27 8.05 -18.83 35.56
N VAL A 28 9.10 -19.55 35.14
CA VAL A 28 9.77 -19.34 33.85
C VAL A 28 8.87 -19.74 32.69
N SER A 29 8.10 -20.83 32.80
CA SER A 29 7.12 -21.25 31.81
C SER A 29 5.95 -20.27 31.72
N THR A 30 5.48 -19.74 32.84
CA THR A 30 4.43 -18.71 32.87
C THR A 30 4.95 -17.41 32.26
N TYR A 31 6.16 -16.97 32.63
CA TYR A 31 6.81 -15.80 32.04
C TYR A 31 7.09 -15.96 30.55
N ALA A 32 7.58 -17.12 30.10
CA ALA A 32 7.78 -17.43 28.68
C ALA A 32 6.45 -17.51 27.90
N TRP A 33 5.36 -17.91 28.54
CA TRP A 33 4.01 -17.90 27.98
C TRP A 33 3.40 -16.49 27.87
N PHE A 34 3.88 -15.55 28.69
CA PHE A 34 3.55 -14.13 28.62
C PHE A 34 4.47 -13.33 27.68
N VAL A 35 5.70 -13.80 27.41
CA VAL A 35 6.70 -13.13 26.56
C VAL A 35 6.82 -13.75 25.17
N GLY A 36 6.14 -14.87 24.92
CA GLY A 36 6.09 -15.50 23.61
C GLY A 36 5.21 -14.72 22.65
N MET A 37 5.81 -14.23 21.54
CA MET A 37 5.12 -13.63 20.40
C MET A 37 3.91 -14.50 20.01
N ARG A 38 2.69 -14.00 20.20
CA ARG A 38 1.50 -14.71 19.71
C ARG A 38 1.18 -14.18 18.32
N THR A 39 1.21 -15.09 17.34
CA THR A 39 0.74 -14.85 15.97
C THR A 39 -0.72 -14.40 16.00
N VAL A 40 -1.04 -13.35 15.26
CA VAL A 40 -2.41 -12.88 15.11
C VAL A 40 -3.08 -13.75 14.05
N SER A 41 -3.87 -14.72 14.48
CA SER A 41 -4.61 -15.59 13.55
C SER A 41 -5.70 -14.78 12.86
N VAL A 42 -5.43 -14.35 11.63
CA VAL A 42 -6.43 -13.73 10.77
C VAL A 42 -7.05 -14.81 9.90
N ASN A 43 -8.24 -15.27 10.27
CA ASN A 43 -8.89 -16.44 9.65
C ASN A 43 -9.53 -16.16 8.29
N SER A 44 -9.49 -14.92 7.80
CA SER A 44 -9.73 -14.58 6.39
C SER A 44 -9.57 -13.08 6.17
N PHE A 45 -9.11 -12.70 4.97
CA PHE A 45 -9.32 -11.37 4.41
C PHE A 45 -10.36 -11.42 3.30
N ASP A 46 -11.22 -10.42 3.26
CA ASP A 46 -11.98 -10.08 2.06
C ASP A 46 -11.44 -8.74 1.59
N ILE A 47 -10.75 -8.75 0.45
CA ILE A 47 -10.23 -7.55 -0.17
C ILE A 47 -11.14 -7.18 -1.32
N GLU A 48 -11.81 -6.03 -1.22
CA GLU A 48 -12.60 -5.45 -2.30
C GLU A 48 -11.84 -4.28 -2.89
N ILE A 49 -11.59 -4.32 -4.19
CA ILE A 49 -10.84 -3.30 -4.91
C ILE A 49 -11.70 -2.70 -5.99
N ALA A 50 -11.93 -1.39 -5.96
CA ALA A 50 -12.78 -0.69 -6.93
C ALA A 50 -12.02 0.42 -7.69
N THR A 51 -12.43 0.69 -8.93
CA THR A 51 -11.96 1.85 -9.70
C THR A 51 -13.09 2.70 -10.26
N THR A 52 -12.78 3.98 -10.53
CA THR A 52 -13.62 4.88 -11.33
C THR A 52 -13.24 4.84 -12.81
N GLU A 53 -13.93 5.62 -13.65
CA GLU A 53 -13.72 5.65 -15.10
C GLU A 53 -12.24 5.87 -15.49
N GLY A 54 -11.77 5.13 -16.51
CA GLY A 54 -10.41 5.24 -17.03
C GLY A 54 -9.37 4.31 -16.36
N LEU A 55 -9.76 3.56 -15.34
CA LEU A 55 -8.95 2.51 -14.72
C LEU A 55 -9.67 1.16 -14.76
N ALA A 56 -8.94 0.09 -15.02
CA ALA A 56 -9.41 -1.28 -14.89
C ALA A 56 -8.42 -2.11 -14.07
N LEU A 57 -8.94 -3.08 -13.33
CA LEU A 57 -8.21 -3.92 -12.40
C LEU A 57 -8.19 -5.37 -12.87
N SER A 58 -7.13 -6.07 -12.55
CA SER A 58 -7.00 -7.50 -12.79
C SER A 58 -6.07 -8.13 -11.76
N LEU A 59 -6.36 -9.37 -11.36
CA LEU A 59 -5.50 -10.17 -10.47
C LEU A 59 -4.66 -11.20 -11.26
N ASP A 60 -5.12 -11.58 -12.46
CA ASP A 60 -4.46 -12.55 -13.35
C ASP A 60 -3.72 -11.89 -14.53
N GLY A 61 -3.85 -10.57 -14.70
CA GLY A 61 -3.27 -9.78 -15.77
C GLY A 61 -4.07 -9.74 -17.08
N ILE A 62 -5.18 -10.47 -17.20
CA ILE A 62 -5.94 -10.59 -18.47
C ILE A 62 -7.45 -10.41 -18.30
N THR A 63 -8.00 -10.72 -17.12
CA THR A 63 -9.40 -10.52 -16.79
C THR A 63 -9.58 -9.15 -16.15
N TRP A 64 -10.02 -8.17 -16.95
CA TRP A 64 -10.18 -6.77 -16.55
C TRP A 64 -11.58 -6.47 -16.00
N LYS A 65 -11.66 -5.85 -14.83
CA LYS A 65 -12.90 -5.45 -14.15
C LYS A 65 -12.76 -4.10 -13.49
N ASN A 66 -13.87 -3.44 -13.18
CA ASN A 66 -13.87 -2.25 -12.31
C ASN A 66 -13.80 -2.63 -10.83
N GLU A 67 -14.14 -3.88 -10.51
CA GLU A 67 -14.10 -4.43 -9.17
C GLU A 67 -13.48 -5.83 -9.18
N VAL A 68 -12.52 -6.06 -8.28
CA VAL A 68 -11.92 -7.39 -8.05
C VAL A 68 -11.95 -7.72 -6.58
N SER A 69 -12.03 -9.01 -6.27
CA SER A 69 -11.94 -9.48 -4.90
C SER A 69 -11.00 -10.68 -4.73
N ILE A 70 -10.25 -10.66 -3.64
CA ILE A 70 -9.34 -11.73 -3.26
C ILE A 70 -9.51 -12.06 -1.77
N SER A 71 -9.47 -13.36 -1.48
CA SER A 71 -9.72 -13.96 -0.18
C SER A 71 -8.92 -15.25 -0.02
N GLU A 72 -8.89 -15.80 1.20
CA GLU A 72 -8.26 -17.11 1.46
C GLU A 72 -8.89 -18.23 0.63
N LYS A 73 -10.15 -18.08 0.21
CA LYS A 73 -10.86 -19.10 -0.54
C LYS A 73 -10.53 -19.11 -2.03
N ASN A 74 -10.24 -17.93 -2.61
CA ASN A 74 -10.08 -17.78 -4.06
C ASN A 74 -8.67 -17.32 -4.49
N TYR A 75 -7.72 -17.14 -3.56
CA TYR A 75 -6.37 -16.66 -3.93
C TYR A 75 -5.57 -17.63 -4.82
N ASN A 76 -6.01 -18.90 -4.90
CA ASN A 76 -5.46 -19.93 -5.78
C ASN A 76 -6.32 -20.22 -7.02
N ASP A 77 -7.41 -19.47 -7.23
CA ASP A 77 -8.30 -19.68 -8.38
C ASP A 77 -7.69 -19.12 -9.68
N GLU A 78 -8.12 -19.65 -10.83
CA GLU A 78 -7.64 -19.25 -12.15
C GLU A 78 -7.84 -17.75 -12.46
N SER A 79 -8.78 -17.09 -11.79
CA SER A 79 -9.02 -15.64 -11.93
C SER A 79 -8.06 -14.75 -11.12
N VAL A 80 -7.18 -15.37 -10.33
CA VAL A 80 -6.20 -14.69 -9.45
C VAL A 80 -4.78 -15.17 -9.76
N VAL A 81 -4.64 -16.43 -10.14
CA VAL A 81 -3.36 -17.07 -10.39
C VAL A 81 -2.95 -16.90 -11.86
N TYR A 82 -1.66 -16.65 -12.07
CA TYR A 82 -1.03 -16.60 -13.37
C TYR A 82 0.35 -17.29 -13.29
N PRO A 83 0.98 -17.66 -14.43
CA PRO A 83 2.24 -18.40 -14.42
C PRO A 83 3.32 -17.72 -13.57
N ASN A 84 3.91 -18.48 -12.63
CA ASN A 84 4.97 -18.03 -11.72
C ASN A 84 4.59 -16.85 -10.80
N HIS A 85 3.29 -16.61 -10.55
CA HIS A 85 2.87 -15.69 -9.51
C HIS A 85 3.47 -16.08 -8.15
N THR A 86 3.64 -15.11 -7.26
CA THR A 86 4.24 -15.31 -5.94
C THR A 86 3.34 -14.74 -4.85
N ASN A 87 2.03 -14.81 -5.06
CA ASN A 87 1.03 -14.39 -4.09
C ASN A 87 1.10 -15.30 -2.85
N SER A 88 0.91 -14.74 -1.66
CA SER A 88 0.90 -15.46 -0.38
C SER A 88 -0.17 -14.89 0.54
N TRP A 89 -0.74 -15.74 1.39
CA TRP A 89 -1.88 -15.39 2.25
C TRP A 89 -1.56 -15.39 3.75
N GLY A 90 -0.28 -15.28 4.11
CA GLY A 90 0.16 -15.10 5.51
C GLY A 90 0.12 -16.36 6.38
N GLY A 91 -0.30 -17.51 5.87
CA GLY A 91 -0.28 -18.79 6.58
C GLY A 91 -1.19 -18.79 7.80
N ALA A 92 -0.63 -18.88 9.00
CA ALA A 92 -1.39 -18.90 10.25
C ALA A 92 -1.95 -17.53 10.68
N GLY A 93 -1.66 -16.45 9.93
CA GLY A 93 -2.19 -15.11 10.17
C GLY A 93 -1.14 -14.01 10.03
N LEU A 94 -1.45 -12.79 10.49
CA LEU A 94 -0.52 -11.68 10.43
C LEU A 94 0.44 -11.68 11.63
N ILE A 95 1.66 -11.21 11.42
CA ILE A 95 2.61 -10.91 12.48
C ILE A 95 3.00 -9.43 12.45
N PRO A 96 3.48 -8.87 13.57
CA PRO A 96 4.00 -7.51 13.60
C PRO A 96 5.25 -7.36 12.71
N LEU A 97 5.13 -6.56 11.65
CA LEU A 97 6.17 -6.22 10.69
C LEU A 97 6.34 -4.71 10.60
N SER A 98 7.41 -4.25 9.97
CA SER A 98 7.64 -2.83 9.71
C SER A 98 8.42 -2.64 8.42
N SER A 99 8.22 -1.50 7.76
CA SER A 99 8.94 -1.15 6.54
C SER A 99 8.88 0.35 6.26
N ILE A 100 9.90 0.84 5.57
CA ILE A 100 9.90 2.16 4.93
C ILE A 100 9.54 2.09 3.43
N GLY A 101 8.93 0.99 3.00
CA GLY A 101 8.46 0.80 1.62
C GLY A 101 9.56 0.51 0.60
N GLU A 102 10.81 0.31 1.04
CA GLU A 102 11.91 -0.05 0.14
C GLU A 102 11.66 -1.38 -0.57
N ILE A 103 12.05 -1.47 -1.84
CA ILE A 103 11.89 -2.66 -2.68
C ILE A 103 13.27 -3.23 -3.02
N ASP A 104 13.44 -4.52 -2.78
CA ASP A 104 14.57 -5.29 -3.28
C ASP A 104 14.40 -5.50 -4.79
N ILE A 105 15.26 -4.85 -5.58
CA ILE A 105 15.18 -4.80 -7.04
C ILE A 105 15.29 -6.20 -7.67
N GLN A 106 16.14 -7.06 -7.11
CA GLN A 106 16.41 -8.39 -7.68
C GLN A 106 15.19 -9.32 -7.54
N SER A 107 14.54 -9.28 -6.38
CA SER A 107 13.38 -10.11 -6.10
C SER A 107 12.06 -9.44 -6.46
N SER A 108 12.05 -8.13 -6.73
CA SER A 108 10.84 -7.31 -6.89
C SER A 108 9.89 -7.40 -5.70
N ARG A 109 10.45 -7.43 -4.48
CA ARG A 109 9.71 -7.58 -3.23
C ARG A 109 10.04 -6.50 -2.22
N MET A 110 9.07 -6.16 -1.39
CA MET A 110 9.25 -5.16 -0.35
C MET A 110 10.16 -5.71 0.74
N ILE A 111 11.07 -4.87 1.22
CA ILE A 111 11.94 -5.16 2.36
C ILE A 111 11.13 -4.95 3.63
N LEU A 112 10.97 -6.03 4.39
CA LEU A 112 10.19 -6.08 5.63
C LEU A 112 11.10 -6.43 6.81
N TYR A 113 10.78 -5.89 7.98
CA TYR A 113 11.44 -6.21 9.24
C TYR A 113 10.41 -6.75 10.24
N GLU A 114 10.62 -7.99 10.68
CA GLU A 114 9.80 -8.64 11.70
C GLU A 114 10.26 -8.20 13.08
N LYS A 115 9.29 -7.87 13.95
CA LYS A 115 9.55 -7.57 15.36
C LYS A 115 9.99 -8.85 16.08
N ALA A 116 11.26 -8.93 16.46
CA ALA A 116 11.88 -10.14 17.00
C ALA A 116 11.75 -10.31 18.53
N GLY A 117 11.42 -9.23 19.25
CA GLY A 117 11.20 -9.26 20.70
C GLY A 117 11.12 -7.88 21.34
N ILE A 118 10.57 -7.85 22.56
CA ILE A 118 10.45 -6.65 23.40
C ILE A 118 11.08 -6.88 24.77
N THR A 119 11.86 -5.91 25.26
CA THR A 119 12.24 -5.85 26.67
C THR A 119 11.60 -4.63 27.30
N ALA A 120 10.72 -4.80 28.28
CA ALA A 120 10.13 -3.68 28.98
C ALA A 120 11.22 -2.82 29.66
N THR A 121 11.12 -1.52 29.47
CA THR A 121 11.94 -0.50 30.13
C THR A 121 11.01 0.50 30.82
N ARG A 122 11.57 1.42 31.60
CA ARG A 122 10.76 2.45 32.26
C ARG A 122 10.17 3.47 31.29
N GLY A 123 10.80 3.69 30.15
CA GLY A 123 10.33 4.62 29.11
C GLY A 123 9.69 3.94 27.89
N GLY A 124 9.44 2.63 27.95
CA GLY A 124 8.72 1.91 26.90
C GLY A 124 9.16 0.46 26.80
N TYR A 125 9.42 0.02 25.58
CA TYR A 125 9.99 -1.29 25.29
C TYR A 125 11.19 -1.14 24.37
N SER A 126 12.28 -1.83 24.69
CA SER A 126 13.41 -1.98 23.80
C SER A 126 13.01 -2.88 22.64
N LEU A 127 13.23 -2.37 21.44
CA LEU A 127 12.84 -2.96 20.18
C LEU A 127 14.00 -3.78 19.60
N MET A 128 13.70 -4.99 19.16
CA MET A 128 14.55 -5.78 18.29
C MET A 128 13.79 -6.13 17.01
N ALA A 129 14.48 -6.14 15.88
CA ALA A 129 13.88 -6.41 14.59
C ALA A 129 14.84 -7.18 13.68
N SER A 130 14.30 -8.14 12.95
CA SER A 130 15.06 -8.97 12.00
C SER A 130 14.51 -8.79 10.60
N LYS A 131 15.40 -8.70 9.59
CA LYS A 131 14.97 -8.64 8.20
C LYS A 131 14.23 -9.93 7.82
N VAL A 132 13.04 -9.79 7.23
CA VAL A 132 12.28 -10.92 6.70
C VAL A 132 13.04 -11.50 5.52
N SER A 133 13.25 -12.82 5.53
CA SER A 133 13.87 -13.53 4.42
C SER A 133 12.84 -13.88 3.37
N ASN A 134 12.57 -12.94 2.45
CA ASN A 134 11.59 -13.10 1.37
C ASN A 134 12.20 -13.01 -0.04
N SER A 135 13.51 -13.20 -0.22
CA SER A 135 14.18 -13.02 -1.53
C SER A 135 13.84 -14.12 -2.55
N VAL A 136 13.46 -15.32 -2.12
CA VAL A 136 13.11 -16.46 -3.01
C VAL A 136 11.62 -16.73 -3.02
N ILE A 137 11.02 -16.83 -1.84
CA ILE A 137 9.57 -17.01 -1.62
C ILE A 137 9.10 -16.02 -0.57
N GLU A 138 7.84 -15.61 -0.64
CA GLU A 138 7.22 -14.86 0.44
C GLU A 138 7.11 -15.73 1.70
N ARG A 139 7.22 -15.09 2.87
CA ARG A 139 7.09 -15.78 4.17
C ARG A 139 5.65 -15.67 4.67
N ASP A 140 5.31 -16.53 5.61
CA ASP A 140 4.08 -16.39 6.39
C ASP A 140 4.16 -15.15 7.29
N GLY A 141 3.02 -14.65 7.75
CA GLY A 141 2.94 -13.46 8.61
C GLY A 141 2.44 -12.19 7.93
N TYR A 142 2.24 -12.19 6.61
CA TYR A 142 1.63 -11.10 5.85
C TYR A 142 0.92 -11.62 4.61
N VAL A 143 -0.10 -10.89 4.17
CA VAL A 143 -0.75 -11.14 2.88
C VAL A 143 -0.02 -10.33 1.81
N VAL A 144 0.22 -10.94 0.66
CA VAL A 144 0.80 -10.28 -0.50
C VAL A 144 0.23 -10.83 -1.78
N PHE A 145 -0.14 -9.95 -2.71
CA PHE A 145 -0.61 -10.34 -4.02
C PHE A 145 -0.30 -9.28 -5.06
N ASP A 146 -0.25 -9.68 -6.31
CA ASP A 146 -0.10 -8.76 -7.43
C ASP A 146 -1.46 -8.25 -7.90
N LEU A 147 -1.56 -6.94 -8.06
CA LEU A 147 -2.68 -6.23 -8.65
C LEU A 147 -2.20 -5.54 -9.93
N PHE A 148 -2.84 -5.85 -11.05
CA PHE A 148 -2.60 -5.17 -12.30
C PHE A 148 -3.60 -4.04 -12.47
N ILE A 149 -3.08 -2.83 -12.65
CA ILE A 149 -3.89 -1.63 -12.87
C ILE A 149 -3.66 -1.16 -14.29
N LYS A 150 -4.70 -1.25 -15.11
CA LYS A 150 -4.72 -0.79 -16.49
C LYS A 150 -5.28 0.62 -16.54
N ASN A 151 -4.44 1.55 -16.99
CA ASN A 151 -4.75 2.94 -17.19
C ASN A 151 -5.02 3.20 -18.69
N ILE A 152 -6.27 3.49 -19.06
CA ILE A 152 -6.74 3.49 -20.46
C ILE A 152 -6.83 4.91 -21.05
N LEU A 153 -6.24 5.91 -20.42
CA LEU A 153 -6.26 7.28 -21.00
C LEU A 153 -5.15 7.47 -22.04
N GLY A 154 -5.58 7.90 -23.23
CA GLY A 154 -4.71 8.18 -24.37
C GLY A 154 -4.17 6.92 -25.06
N SER A 155 -3.27 7.13 -26.00
CA SER A 155 -2.55 6.08 -26.73
C SER A 155 -1.03 6.16 -26.53
N TYR A 156 -0.57 7.27 -25.95
CA TYR A 156 0.84 7.50 -25.65
C TYR A 156 1.23 6.68 -24.44
N TYR A 157 2.23 5.82 -24.62
CA TYR A 157 2.88 5.07 -23.56
C TYR A 157 4.34 5.53 -23.52
N ASP A 158 4.76 6.11 -22.40
CA ASP A 158 6.17 6.45 -22.21
C ASP A 158 6.93 5.20 -21.75
N GLU A 159 7.87 4.76 -22.58
CA GLU A 159 8.76 3.66 -22.22
C GLU A 159 9.76 4.07 -21.13
N ASN A 160 10.00 5.38 -20.95
CA ASN A 160 10.85 5.94 -19.91
C ASN A 160 10.03 6.24 -18.64
N VAL A 161 10.66 6.05 -17.49
CA VAL A 161 10.07 6.42 -16.20
C VAL A 161 10.20 7.94 -16.02
N ASP A 162 9.13 8.67 -16.35
CA ASP A 162 8.98 10.11 -16.11
C ASP A 162 7.72 10.37 -15.29
N GLU A 163 7.89 10.58 -13.98
CA GLU A 163 6.78 10.85 -13.04
C GLU A 163 5.98 12.10 -13.39
N ALA A 164 6.61 13.10 -14.02
CA ALA A 164 5.93 14.35 -14.35
C ALA A 164 4.88 14.16 -15.45
N GLY A 165 5.05 13.15 -16.32
CA GLY A 165 4.11 12.77 -17.36
C GLY A 165 3.08 11.72 -16.92
N GLU A 166 3.06 11.33 -15.64
CA GLU A 166 2.14 10.32 -15.11
C GLU A 166 0.91 10.93 -14.45
N GLU A 167 -0.15 10.14 -14.36
CA GLU A 167 -1.41 10.55 -13.77
C GLU A 167 -1.47 10.20 -12.29
N ALA A 168 -1.84 11.18 -11.48
CA ALA A 168 -2.06 11.00 -10.05
C ALA A 168 -3.24 10.08 -9.77
N ILE A 169 -3.03 9.10 -8.91
CA ILE A 169 -4.04 8.17 -8.40
C ILE A 169 -4.25 8.44 -6.92
N TYR A 170 -5.53 8.55 -6.54
CA TYR A 170 -5.95 8.81 -5.17
C TYR A 170 -6.67 7.58 -4.60
N LEU A 171 -6.44 7.31 -3.33
CA LEU A 171 -7.18 6.31 -2.58
C LEU A 171 -8.60 6.83 -2.31
N THR A 172 -9.64 6.07 -2.63
CA THR A 172 -11.03 6.54 -2.52
C THR A 172 -11.49 6.73 -1.08
N PRO A 173 -12.39 7.68 -0.77
CA PRO A 173 -12.84 7.95 0.60
C PRO A 173 -13.52 6.76 1.29
N ASP A 174 -14.12 5.85 0.53
CA ASP A 174 -14.77 4.62 1.01
C ASP A 174 -13.78 3.47 1.29
N SER A 175 -12.49 3.66 0.99
CA SER A 175 -11.45 2.71 1.41
C SER A 175 -11.45 2.61 2.93
N ALA A 176 -11.49 1.41 3.48
CA ALA A 176 -11.50 1.20 4.93
C ALA A 176 -10.87 -0.14 5.31
N VAL A 177 -10.28 -0.18 6.50
CA VAL A 177 -9.96 -1.44 7.19
C VAL A 177 -10.89 -1.60 8.37
N SER A 178 -11.49 -2.78 8.48
CA SER A 178 -12.46 -3.11 9.52
C SER A 178 -12.32 -4.54 10.01
N VAL A 179 -12.86 -4.81 11.20
CA VAL A 179 -13.03 -6.18 11.71
C VAL A 179 -14.45 -6.64 11.38
N ALA A 180 -14.60 -7.84 10.83
CA ALA A 180 -15.91 -8.38 10.48
C ALA A 180 -16.80 -8.53 11.74
N LEU A 181 -18.04 -8.04 11.68
CA LEU A 181 -19.00 -8.15 12.79
C LEU A 181 -19.64 -9.55 12.89
N ALA A 182 -20.20 -9.84 14.06
CA ALA A 182 -21.07 -10.98 14.29
C ALA A 182 -22.27 -10.99 13.33
N GLY A 183 -22.35 -11.98 12.43
CA GLY A 183 -23.60 -12.35 11.77
C GLY A 183 -23.98 -11.63 10.47
N GLY A 184 -23.02 -11.24 9.62
CA GLY A 184 -23.32 -10.74 8.26
C GLY A 184 -22.96 -11.76 7.17
N SER A 185 -23.95 -12.33 6.49
CA SER A 185 -23.76 -13.28 5.39
C SER A 185 -23.09 -12.66 4.16
N ALA A 186 -21.90 -13.14 3.83
CA ALA A 186 -21.42 -13.28 2.45
C ALA A 186 -20.67 -14.63 2.34
N GLY A 187 -21.38 -15.65 1.84
CA GLY A 187 -20.82 -16.98 1.57
C GLY A 187 -20.46 -17.79 2.83
N ALA A 188 -21.47 -18.42 3.43
CA ALA A 188 -21.25 -19.54 4.35
C ALA A 188 -20.28 -20.54 3.70
N GLY A 189 -19.07 -20.66 4.26
CA GLY A 189 -18.20 -21.78 3.96
C GLY A 189 -18.91 -23.07 4.37
N SER A 190 -18.65 -24.15 3.66
CA SER A 190 -19.13 -25.49 3.98
C SER A 190 -18.61 -26.03 5.32
N ASP A 191 -17.74 -25.29 5.99
CA ASP A 191 -17.09 -25.69 7.24
C ASP A 191 -17.65 -24.80 8.36
N GLY A 192 -18.57 -25.36 9.16
CA GLY A 192 -19.40 -24.65 10.13
C GLY A 192 -18.71 -24.05 11.35
N ASP A 193 -17.59 -23.34 11.20
CA ASP A 193 -16.97 -22.55 12.27
C ASP A 193 -17.34 -21.06 12.12
N SER A 194 -18.27 -20.60 12.95
CA SER A 194 -18.71 -19.19 13.02
C SER A 194 -17.69 -18.35 13.76
N VAL A 195 -16.58 -18.03 13.11
CA VAL A 195 -15.59 -17.10 13.66
C VAL A 195 -16.06 -15.66 13.45
N VAL A 196 -16.65 -15.11 14.50
CA VAL A 196 -17.16 -13.75 14.62
C VAL A 196 -16.03 -12.82 15.06
N GLY A 197 -15.75 -11.75 14.31
CA GLY A 197 -14.86 -10.69 14.79
C GLY A 197 -15.55 -9.84 15.87
N VAL A 198 -14.77 -9.42 16.87
CA VAL A 198 -15.26 -8.52 17.95
C VAL A 198 -14.81 -7.11 17.63
N SER A 199 -15.75 -6.16 17.66
CA SER A 199 -15.46 -4.74 17.44
C SER A 199 -14.66 -4.12 18.58
N GLY A 200 -13.93 -3.03 18.28
CA GLY A 200 -13.28 -2.21 19.30
C GLY A 200 -11.99 -2.81 19.86
N THR A 201 -11.21 -3.49 19.02
CA THR A 201 -9.96 -4.13 19.46
C THR A 201 -8.69 -3.47 18.97
N GLY A 202 -8.80 -2.50 18.07
CA GLY A 202 -7.68 -1.65 17.66
C GLY A 202 -6.75 -2.33 16.67
N ILE A 203 -6.89 -3.63 16.44
CA ILE A 203 -6.11 -4.36 15.43
C ILE A 203 -6.25 -3.73 14.04
N GLU A 204 -7.44 -3.26 13.70
CA GLU A 204 -7.74 -2.59 12.44
C GLU A 204 -6.98 -1.26 12.25
N ASN A 205 -6.50 -0.66 13.34
CA ASN A 205 -5.69 0.57 13.32
C ASN A 205 -4.21 0.25 13.06
N SER A 206 -3.75 -0.92 13.49
CA SER A 206 -2.38 -1.36 13.26
C SER A 206 -2.15 -2.00 11.89
N VAL A 207 -3.20 -2.23 11.11
CA VAL A 207 -3.04 -2.74 9.73
C VAL A 207 -2.35 -1.70 8.87
N ARG A 208 -1.47 -2.14 7.97
CA ARG A 208 -0.95 -1.32 6.87
C ARG A 208 -1.23 -2.01 5.55
N VAL A 209 -1.51 -1.19 4.53
CA VAL A 209 -1.63 -1.64 3.15
C VAL A 209 -0.58 -0.91 2.32
N ALA A 210 0.44 -1.63 1.85
CA ALA A 210 1.50 -1.06 1.04
C ALA A 210 1.30 -1.37 -0.44
N PHE A 211 1.52 -0.36 -1.29
CA PHE A 211 1.36 -0.42 -2.74
C PHE A 211 2.74 -0.26 -3.40
N ALA A 212 3.39 -1.38 -3.70
CA ALA A 212 4.71 -1.41 -4.31
C ALA A 212 4.61 -1.43 -5.85
N GLN A 213 4.94 -0.33 -6.53
CA GLN A 213 4.92 -0.27 -7.99
C GLN A 213 6.15 -0.97 -8.58
N ILE A 214 5.95 -2.16 -9.14
CA ILE A 214 7.05 -3.01 -9.61
C ILE A 214 7.53 -2.56 -11.00
N GLY A 215 6.61 -2.43 -11.93
CA GLY A 215 6.92 -2.09 -13.32
C GLY A 215 5.65 -1.98 -14.14
N ARG A 216 5.81 -1.75 -15.44
CA ARG A 216 4.68 -1.57 -16.36
C ARG A 216 4.94 -2.07 -17.76
N VAL A 217 3.85 -2.29 -18.49
CA VAL A 217 3.80 -2.53 -19.93
C VAL A 217 2.78 -1.61 -20.58
N ARG A 218 2.73 -1.58 -21.90
CA ARG A 218 1.69 -0.87 -22.66
C ARG A 218 0.32 -1.52 -22.45
N ALA A 219 -0.75 -0.75 -22.42
CA ALA A 219 -2.08 -1.25 -22.04
C ALA A 219 -2.75 -2.21 -23.06
N ASP A 220 -2.27 -2.26 -24.29
CA ASP A 220 -2.72 -3.18 -25.35
C ASP A 220 -2.00 -4.54 -25.32
N VAL A 221 -1.08 -4.76 -24.37
CA VAL A 221 -0.47 -6.07 -24.18
C VAL A 221 -1.55 -7.02 -23.64
N GLU A 222 -1.74 -8.14 -24.33
CA GLU A 222 -2.70 -9.19 -23.97
C GLU A 222 -2.02 -10.50 -23.52
N ASN A 223 -0.69 -10.59 -23.65
CA ASN A 223 0.05 -11.79 -23.26
C ASN A 223 0.22 -11.84 -21.73
N GLN A 224 -0.43 -12.81 -21.10
CA GLN A 224 -0.41 -13.01 -19.65
C GLN A 224 0.99 -13.25 -19.08
N GLU A 225 1.88 -13.93 -19.80
CA GLU A 225 3.25 -14.17 -19.32
C GLU A 225 4.07 -12.87 -19.29
N ILE A 226 3.81 -11.95 -20.22
CA ILE A 226 4.45 -10.63 -20.24
C ILE A 226 3.94 -9.78 -19.08
N ILE A 227 2.63 -9.74 -18.88
CA ILE A 227 1.99 -8.92 -17.82
C ILE A 227 2.34 -9.48 -16.43
N GLY A 228 2.18 -10.79 -16.23
CA GLY A 228 2.55 -11.48 -15.00
C GLY A 228 4.03 -11.40 -14.69
N GLY A 229 4.87 -11.43 -15.73
CA GLY A 229 6.34 -11.38 -15.65
C GLY A 229 6.95 -10.00 -15.44
N ILE A 230 6.17 -8.95 -15.16
CA ILE A 230 6.68 -7.62 -14.83
C ILE A 230 7.54 -7.68 -13.55
N THR A 231 8.73 -7.07 -13.63
CA THR A 231 9.75 -6.99 -12.55
C THR A 231 10.29 -5.57 -12.41
N CYS A 232 11.07 -5.30 -11.36
CA CYS A 232 11.82 -4.05 -11.18
C CYS A 232 12.84 -3.76 -12.29
N GLU A 233 13.33 -4.80 -12.97
CA GLU A 233 14.29 -4.66 -14.05
C GLU A 233 13.58 -4.49 -15.39
N THR A 234 14.02 -3.51 -16.17
CA THR A 234 13.56 -3.31 -17.55
C THR A 234 14.03 -4.46 -18.43
N LYS A 235 13.09 -5.15 -19.08
CA LYS A 235 13.38 -6.27 -19.98
C LYS A 235 13.24 -5.83 -21.43
N LYS A 236 14.16 -6.29 -22.28
CA LYS A 236 14.13 -6.07 -23.73
C LYS A 236 14.04 -7.40 -24.48
N ASP A 237 13.44 -7.38 -25.66
CA ASP A 237 13.42 -8.52 -26.57
C ASP A 237 14.76 -8.70 -27.30
N GLY A 238 14.87 -9.74 -28.13
CA GLY A 238 16.08 -10.02 -28.91
C GLY A 238 16.46 -8.94 -29.94
N ASN A 239 15.54 -8.02 -30.24
CA ASN A 239 15.75 -6.88 -31.13
C ASN A 239 16.02 -5.58 -30.36
N GLY A 240 16.08 -5.63 -29.02
CA GLY A 240 16.33 -4.48 -28.16
C GLY A 240 15.10 -3.63 -27.85
N LYS A 241 13.89 -4.05 -28.25
CA LYS A 241 12.64 -3.37 -27.90
C LYS A 241 12.27 -3.68 -26.45
N VAL A 242 11.84 -2.67 -25.69
CA VAL A 242 11.38 -2.85 -24.31
C VAL A 242 10.10 -3.70 -24.31
N ILE A 243 10.12 -4.79 -23.54
CA ILE A 243 8.98 -5.68 -23.31
C ILE A 243 8.19 -5.19 -22.09
N HIS A 244 8.90 -4.83 -21.01
CA HIS A 244 8.35 -4.15 -19.85
C HIS A 244 9.38 -3.20 -19.25
N THR A 245 8.90 -2.09 -18.72
CA THR A 245 9.70 -1.07 -18.03
C THR A 245 9.67 -1.32 -16.54
N GLY A 246 10.83 -1.45 -15.91
CA GLY A 246 10.95 -1.52 -14.46
C GLY A 246 10.76 -0.15 -13.81
N ILE A 247 10.04 -0.10 -12.69
CA ILE A 247 9.76 1.15 -11.94
C ILE A 247 10.43 1.11 -10.56
N CYS A 248 9.98 0.19 -9.70
CA CYS A 248 10.42 -0.02 -8.31
C CYS A 248 10.70 1.24 -7.48
N ARG A 249 9.70 2.12 -7.46
CA ARG A 249 9.58 3.21 -6.50
C ARG A 249 9.31 2.67 -5.10
N GLY A 250 9.71 3.42 -4.08
CA GLY A 250 9.31 3.13 -2.70
C GLY A 250 7.78 2.98 -2.62
N ALA A 251 7.33 1.95 -1.90
CA ALA A 251 5.91 1.66 -1.76
C ALA A 251 5.19 2.80 -1.03
N ALA A 252 4.04 3.21 -1.55
CA ALA A 252 3.11 4.04 -0.80
C ALA A 252 2.45 3.17 0.27
N ILE A 253 2.54 3.56 1.54
CA ILE A 253 1.99 2.78 2.65
C ILE A 253 0.82 3.53 3.25
N TRP A 254 -0.36 2.91 3.19
CA TRP A 254 -1.57 3.43 3.79
C TRP A 254 -1.71 2.99 5.25
N GLU A 255 -1.87 3.97 6.14
CA GLU A 255 -2.25 3.88 7.55
C GLU A 255 -3.75 4.18 7.70
N PRO A 256 -4.61 3.14 7.70
CA PRO A 256 -6.03 3.27 7.95
C PRO A 256 -6.29 3.63 9.43
N ASN A 257 -7.39 4.32 9.69
CA ASN A 257 -7.83 4.65 11.05
C ASN A 257 -6.78 5.42 11.89
N ASP A 258 -5.94 6.24 11.27
CA ASP A 258 -4.81 6.99 11.87
C ASP A 258 -5.17 7.81 13.13
N THR A 259 -6.41 8.27 13.24
CA THR A 259 -6.91 9.04 14.40
C THR A 259 -7.61 8.19 15.45
N LYS A 260 -7.91 6.91 15.18
CA LYS A 260 -8.64 6.05 16.11
C LYS A 260 -7.66 5.25 16.94
N HIS A 261 -7.84 5.28 18.26
CA HIS A 261 -7.04 4.53 19.20
C HIS A 261 -7.93 3.87 20.24
N VAL A 262 -7.69 2.58 20.52
CA VAL A 262 -8.53 1.85 21.46
C VAL A 262 -7.98 2.01 22.87
N GLN A 263 -8.84 2.42 23.82
CA GLN A 263 -8.43 2.70 25.20
C GLN A 263 -7.70 1.53 25.88
N ASN A 264 -8.04 0.28 25.54
CA ASN A 264 -7.35 -0.90 26.07
C ASN A 264 -5.88 -0.97 25.63
N ALA A 265 -5.55 -0.54 24.40
CA ALA A 265 -4.18 -0.42 23.94
C ALA A 265 -3.46 0.77 24.63
N ILE A 266 -4.15 1.92 24.73
CA ILE A 266 -3.63 3.14 25.39
C ILE A 266 -3.27 2.90 26.88
N ASN A 267 -4.09 2.12 27.60
CA ASN A 267 -3.94 1.87 29.04
C ASN A 267 -2.65 1.13 29.44
N TRP A 268 -1.90 0.58 28.49
CA TRP A 268 -0.59 -0.03 28.77
C TRP A 268 0.55 0.98 28.74
N TYR A 269 0.42 2.00 27.90
CA TYR A 269 1.45 3.01 27.78
C TYR A 269 1.52 3.90 29.01
N ASN A 270 0.38 4.24 29.63
CA ASN A 270 0.36 5.05 30.85
C ASN A 270 1.14 4.48 32.07
N LYS A 271 1.55 3.21 32.04
CA LYS A 271 2.37 2.56 33.08
C LYS A 271 3.82 2.33 32.65
N SER A 272 4.11 2.45 31.36
CA SER A 272 5.40 2.06 30.76
C SER A 272 6.10 3.24 30.09
N CYS A 273 5.74 4.49 30.40
CA CYS A 273 6.30 5.67 29.75
C CYS A 273 6.72 6.75 30.76
N LEU A 274 7.97 6.69 31.21
CA LEU A 274 8.66 7.79 31.87
C LEU A 274 9.57 8.53 30.89
N LYS A 275 9.60 9.85 31.00
CA LYS A 275 10.46 10.70 30.17
C LYS A 275 11.94 10.38 30.40
N ARG A 276 12.71 10.27 29.32
CA ARG A 276 14.17 10.04 29.40
C ARG A 276 14.89 11.34 29.79
N ASN A 277 15.87 11.23 30.69
CA ASN A 277 16.77 12.33 31.04
C ASN A 277 17.75 12.63 29.88
N SER A 278 18.23 13.87 29.76
CA SER A 278 19.12 14.28 28.67
C SER A 278 20.48 13.57 28.64
N ASP A 279 20.93 13.02 29.76
CA ASP A 279 22.17 12.25 29.94
C ASP A 279 21.96 10.72 30.01
N GLY A 280 20.70 10.27 30.00
CA GLY A 280 20.33 8.87 30.14
C GLY A 280 20.60 8.05 28.88
N SER A 281 21.83 7.54 28.71
CA SER A 281 22.23 6.72 27.56
C SER A 281 21.87 5.23 27.69
N ASP A 282 21.78 4.69 28.91
CA ASP A 282 21.41 3.29 29.14
C ASP A 282 19.91 3.15 29.42
N VAL A 283 19.20 2.49 28.51
CA VAL A 283 17.75 2.28 28.56
C VAL A 283 17.32 1.31 29.67
N ARG A 284 18.28 0.57 30.23
CA ARG A 284 18.05 -0.39 31.33
C ARG A 284 18.36 0.23 32.68
N ASP A 285 19.07 1.35 32.73
CA ASP A 285 19.36 2.05 33.99
C ASP A 285 18.11 2.82 34.46
N PRO A 286 17.58 2.48 35.64
CA PRO A 286 16.49 3.23 36.28
C PRO A 286 16.72 4.74 36.39
N ASN A 287 17.96 5.22 36.45
CA ASN A 287 18.34 6.63 36.58
C ASN A 287 18.35 7.40 35.26
N SER A 288 18.24 6.69 34.12
CA SER A 288 18.12 7.32 32.79
C SER A 288 16.74 7.97 32.57
N TYR A 289 15.81 7.82 33.52
CA TYR A 289 14.43 8.27 33.42
C TYR A 289 14.09 9.24 34.56
N SER A 290 13.26 10.23 34.25
CA SER A 290 12.68 11.13 35.24
C SER A 290 11.50 10.47 35.95
N ASN A 291 10.88 11.17 36.90
CA ASN A 291 9.62 10.76 37.52
C ASN A 291 8.38 11.35 36.80
N GLU A 292 8.57 11.94 35.62
CA GLU A 292 7.50 12.53 34.82
C GLU A 292 6.98 11.51 33.80
N ASP A 293 5.65 11.38 33.72
CA ASP A 293 4.98 10.57 32.73
C ASP A 293 5.06 11.22 31.34
N CYS A 294 5.06 10.42 30.27
CA CYS A 294 4.96 10.94 28.90
C CYS A 294 3.56 11.52 28.60
N ASN A 295 3.45 12.26 27.49
CA ASN A 295 2.18 12.77 27.01
C ASN A 295 1.17 11.62 26.76
N PRO A 296 -0.09 11.75 27.20
CA PRO A 296 -1.10 10.72 26.98
C PRO A 296 -1.47 10.62 25.50
N VAL A 297 -1.77 9.40 25.06
CA VAL A 297 -2.38 9.12 23.75
C VAL A 297 -3.87 9.39 23.84
N VAL A 298 -4.39 10.14 22.88
CA VAL A 298 -5.78 10.60 22.85
C VAL A 298 -6.47 10.02 21.61
N ASN A 299 -7.56 9.28 21.81
CA ASN A 299 -8.40 8.84 20.70
C ASN A 299 -9.02 10.05 19.99
N GLY A 300 -8.96 10.05 18.66
CA GLY A 300 -9.35 11.16 17.78
C GLY A 300 -8.18 12.04 17.34
N GLN A 301 -6.96 11.79 17.82
CA GLN A 301 -5.75 12.50 17.42
C GLN A 301 -4.83 11.54 16.67
N ALA A 302 -4.31 11.96 15.52
CA ALA A 302 -3.30 11.21 14.80
C ALA A 302 -1.92 11.34 15.48
N TYR A 303 -1.19 10.23 15.54
CA TYR A 303 0.18 10.17 16.04
C TYR A 303 1.08 9.56 14.98
N PRO A 304 2.24 10.17 14.66
CA PRO A 304 3.18 9.59 13.71
C PRO A 304 3.64 8.21 14.18
N THR A 305 3.45 7.21 13.33
CA THR A 305 4.02 5.89 13.53
C THR A 305 5.46 5.89 13.01
N TYR A 306 6.38 5.36 13.80
CA TYR A 306 7.78 5.20 13.37
C TYR A 306 7.98 3.88 12.63
N ALA A 307 8.81 3.86 11.59
CA ALA A 307 9.10 2.68 10.78
C ALA A 307 10.53 2.17 10.98
N ILE A 308 10.73 0.86 10.87
CA ILE A 308 12.06 0.24 10.88
C ILE A 308 12.63 0.22 9.46
N SER A 309 13.87 0.69 9.29
CA SER A 309 14.57 0.69 8.00
C SER A 309 15.65 -0.39 7.86
N GLN A 310 16.14 -0.94 8.99
CA GLN A 310 17.18 -1.96 9.03
C GLN A 310 17.10 -2.83 10.28
N GLU A 311 17.86 -3.93 10.30
CA GLU A 311 17.92 -4.85 11.43
C GLU A 311 18.30 -4.11 12.74
N ILE A 312 17.58 -4.41 13.83
CA ILE A 312 17.82 -3.81 15.15
C ILE A 312 18.24 -4.92 16.12
N LYS A 313 19.47 -4.79 16.62
CA LYS A 313 20.08 -5.71 17.59
C LYS A 313 19.90 -5.19 19.00
N SER A 314 20.07 -6.09 19.97
CA SER A 314 19.99 -5.73 21.39
C SER A 314 21.03 -4.68 21.81
N SER A 315 22.14 -4.54 21.07
CA SER A 315 23.16 -3.52 21.30
C SER A 315 22.75 -2.11 20.90
N ASP A 316 21.73 -1.99 20.05
CA ASP A 316 21.36 -0.72 19.41
C ASP A 316 20.44 0.13 20.30
N ASN A 317 19.87 -0.48 21.34
CA ASN A 317 19.15 0.22 22.43
C ASN A 317 17.98 1.13 21.95
N VAL A 318 17.30 0.76 20.87
CA VAL A 318 16.14 1.49 20.30
C VAL A 318 14.87 1.22 21.12
N ASN A 319 14.03 2.23 21.38
CA ASN A 319 12.71 2.08 22.02
C ASN A 319 11.59 2.74 21.21
N VAL A 320 10.36 2.21 21.34
CA VAL A 320 9.15 2.63 20.59
C VAL A 320 8.62 4.04 20.97
N TYR A 321 9.35 4.81 21.78
CA TYR A 321 8.98 6.19 22.16
C TYR A 321 10.15 7.18 22.11
N ASP A 322 11.27 6.84 21.47
CA ASP A 322 12.45 7.72 21.42
C ASP A 322 12.28 8.97 20.52
N GLY A 323 11.07 9.25 20.02
CA GLY A 323 10.73 10.44 19.24
C GLY A 323 10.67 11.74 20.05
N LEU A 324 10.92 12.88 19.39
CA LEU A 324 10.88 14.21 20.02
C LEU A 324 9.54 14.52 20.71
N ALA A 325 8.44 13.96 20.20
CA ALA A 325 7.11 14.15 20.77
C ALA A 325 6.91 13.48 22.15
N TYR A 326 7.76 12.50 22.51
CA TYR A 326 7.57 11.66 23.70
C TYR A 326 8.77 11.63 24.64
N ASN A 327 10.01 11.65 24.12
CA ASN A 327 11.22 11.49 24.93
C ASN A 327 12.29 12.60 24.75
N ASP A 328 12.02 13.66 23.97
CA ASP A 328 12.94 14.81 23.72
C ASP A 328 14.36 14.42 23.24
N TYR A 329 14.58 13.17 22.82
CA TYR A 329 15.88 12.67 22.43
C TYR A 329 16.28 13.24 21.05
N LYS A 330 17.36 14.03 21.02
CA LYS A 330 17.90 14.67 19.81
C LYS A 330 19.02 13.82 19.19
N GLY A 331 18.69 12.63 18.72
CA GLY A 331 19.60 11.80 17.94
C GLY A 331 18.91 11.23 16.72
N SER A 332 19.45 11.47 15.52
CA SER A 332 19.02 10.76 14.31
C SER A 332 19.42 9.29 14.47
N MET A 333 18.55 8.43 15.00
CA MET A 333 18.80 6.99 14.97
C MET A 333 18.45 6.50 13.56
N PRO A 334 19.43 6.09 12.74
CA PRO A 334 19.18 5.60 11.38
C PRO A 334 18.52 4.21 11.37
N LEU A 335 17.84 3.82 12.43
CA LEU A 335 17.20 2.52 12.63
C LEU A 335 15.68 2.64 12.68
N LEU A 336 15.20 3.78 13.19
CA LEU A 336 13.79 4.09 13.38
C LEU A 336 13.51 5.45 12.71
N PHE A 337 12.70 5.43 11.67
CA PHE A 337 12.42 6.59 10.81
C PHE A 337 11.03 7.14 11.08
N ASP A 338 10.93 8.47 11.13
CA ASP A 338 9.64 9.15 10.96
C ASP A 338 9.25 8.98 9.48
N PHE A 339 8.42 7.99 9.21
CA PHE A 339 8.04 7.62 7.85
C PHE A 339 6.71 8.29 7.51
N PRO A 340 6.62 9.03 6.39
CA PRO A 340 5.41 9.76 6.04
C PRO A 340 4.35 8.81 5.45
N TYR A 341 3.67 8.07 6.33
CA TYR A 341 2.55 7.22 5.94
C TYR A 341 1.45 8.04 5.25
N PHE A 342 0.81 7.46 4.24
CA PHE A 342 -0.43 7.99 3.68
C PHE A 342 -1.56 7.65 4.65
N THR A 343 -2.27 8.62 5.21
CA THR A 343 -3.24 8.34 6.29
C THR A 343 -4.69 8.48 5.82
N ASP A 344 -5.63 7.98 6.63
CA ASP A 344 -7.05 8.24 6.41
C ASP A 344 -7.39 9.75 6.48
N THR A 345 -6.74 10.51 7.37
CA THR A 345 -6.86 11.97 7.36
C THR A 345 -6.50 12.54 5.99
N HIS A 346 -5.36 12.14 5.40
CA HIS A 346 -4.95 12.58 4.06
C HIS A 346 -5.93 12.17 2.96
N LYS A 347 -6.44 10.94 3.02
CA LYS A 347 -7.40 10.40 2.07
C LYS A 347 -8.70 11.21 1.99
N LEU A 348 -9.12 11.77 3.13
CA LEU A 348 -10.35 12.55 3.31
C LEU A 348 -10.18 14.04 3.04
N LEU A 349 -8.94 14.53 2.86
CA LEU A 349 -8.71 15.88 2.35
C LEU A 349 -9.28 16.01 0.93
N THR A 350 -9.58 17.24 0.53
CA THR A 350 -10.13 17.53 -0.80
C THR A 350 -9.25 18.52 -1.55
N GLY A 351 -9.53 18.65 -2.86
CA GLY A 351 -8.79 19.53 -3.74
C GLY A 351 -7.27 19.39 -3.67
N THR A 352 -6.56 20.52 -3.61
CA THR A 352 -5.09 20.55 -3.63
C THR A 352 -4.44 20.02 -2.36
N GLU A 353 -5.17 19.96 -1.25
CA GLU A 353 -4.68 19.42 0.02
C GLU A 353 -4.65 17.89 0.02
N ARG A 354 -5.48 17.24 -0.81
CA ARG A 354 -5.45 15.79 -0.98
C ARG A 354 -4.16 15.35 -1.69
N PRO A 355 -3.27 14.58 -1.04
CA PRO A 355 -2.09 14.05 -1.69
C PRO A 355 -2.46 12.87 -2.60
N SER A 356 -1.69 12.67 -3.68
CA SER A 356 -1.78 11.44 -4.47
C SER A 356 -1.20 10.27 -3.69
N LEU A 357 -1.79 9.09 -3.85
CA LEU A 357 -1.25 7.84 -3.30
C LEU A 357 -0.08 7.34 -4.15
N MET A 358 -0.24 7.37 -5.48
CA MET A 358 0.78 6.96 -6.45
C MET A 358 0.50 7.63 -7.80
N THR A 359 1.38 7.41 -8.77
CA THR A 359 1.18 7.88 -10.16
C THR A 359 1.24 6.70 -11.13
N LEU A 360 0.45 6.76 -12.21
CA LEU A 360 0.44 5.74 -13.25
C LEU A 360 0.68 6.37 -14.63
N ALA A 361 1.50 5.73 -15.45
CA ALA A 361 1.66 6.17 -16.83
C ALA A 361 0.35 6.02 -17.62
N PRO A 362 0.06 6.96 -18.54
CA PRO A 362 -1.03 6.81 -19.48
C PRO A 362 -0.83 5.56 -20.35
N ASN A 363 -1.94 5.02 -20.86
CA ASN A 363 -1.96 3.84 -21.72
C ASN A 363 -1.06 2.68 -21.25
N SER A 364 -1.06 2.38 -19.94
CA SER A 364 -0.19 1.36 -19.34
C SER A 364 -0.95 0.32 -18.52
N ILE A 365 -0.36 -0.87 -18.39
CA ILE A 365 -0.68 -1.84 -17.33
C ILE A 365 0.48 -1.80 -16.34
N THR A 366 0.20 -1.38 -15.11
CA THR A 366 1.19 -1.34 -14.03
C THR A 366 0.94 -2.50 -13.07
N LYS A 367 2.01 -3.23 -12.74
CA LYS A 367 1.99 -4.25 -11.68
C LYS A 367 2.26 -3.57 -10.35
N VAL A 368 1.27 -3.58 -9.47
CA VAL A 368 1.36 -3.12 -8.09
C VAL A 368 1.30 -4.34 -7.19
N ARG A 369 2.37 -4.56 -6.42
CA ARG A 369 2.39 -5.63 -5.42
C ARG A 369 1.85 -5.07 -4.12
N VAL A 370 0.72 -5.61 -3.68
CA VAL A 370 -0.01 -5.15 -2.50
C VAL A 370 0.38 -6.00 -1.31
N TYR A 371 0.82 -5.37 -0.22
CA TYR A 371 1.15 -6.05 1.04
C TYR A 371 0.18 -5.61 2.12
N VAL A 372 -0.32 -6.56 2.91
CA VAL A 372 -1.14 -6.30 4.10
C VAL A 372 -0.49 -6.95 5.30
N TYR A 373 -0.15 -6.14 6.30
CA TYR A 373 0.55 -6.57 7.51
C TYR A 373 0.14 -5.71 8.72
N LEU A 374 0.59 -6.09 9.92
CA LEU A 374 0.42 -5.28 11.13
C LEU A 374 1.69 -4.48 11.40
N GLU A 375 1.61 -3.16 11.53
CA GLU A 375 2.77 -2.30 11.81
C GLU A 375 3.25 -2.46 13.24
N GLY A 376 4.46 -2.99 13.42
CA GLY A 376 5.01 -3.43 14.70
C GLY A 376 5.24 -2.33 15.72
N GLN A 377 5.34 -1.07 15.28
CA GLN A 377 5.54 0.10 16.13
C GLN A 377 4.31 0.98 16.27
N ASP A 378 3.22 0.60 15.63
CA ASP A 378 1.96 1.29 15.78
C ASP A 378 1.50 1.25 17.24
N ILE A 379 0.91 2.36 17.69
CA ILE A 379 0.54 2.54 19.09
C ILE A 379 -0.64 1.65 19.52
N ASP A 380 -1.45 1.17 18.58
CA ASP A 380 -2.48 0.19 18.87
C ASP A 380 -1.94 -1.26 18.79
N ASN A 381 -0.69 -1.45 18.33
CA ASN A 381 -0.06 -2.76 18.20
C ASN A 381 0.64 -3.21 19.49
N TYR A 382 -0.17 -3.55 20.50
CA TYR A 382 0.32 -4.15 21.74
C TYR A 382 -0.20 -5.58 21.99
N ASP A 383 0.77 -6.49 22.00
CA ASP A 383 0.88 -7.86 22.50
C ASP A 383 -0.17 -8.94 22.19
N PHE A 384 -1.46 -8.66 21.93
CA PHE A 384 -2.41 -9.75 21.66
C PHE A 384 -3.57 -9.30 20.79
N ALA A 385 -3.31 -8.98 19.52
CA ALA A 385 -4.39 -8.92 18.55
C ALA A 385 -4.97 -10.35 18.38
N SER A 386 -5.95 -10.63 19.22
CA SER A 386 -6.94 -11.70 19.25
C SER A 386 -6.73 -12.88 18.30
N ILE A 387 -6.61 -14.08 18.88
CA ILE A 387 -6.69 -15.36 18.17
C ILE A 387 -8.05 -15.45 17.43
N GLY A 388 -8.00 -15.55 16.09
CA GLY A 388 -9.13 -15.97 15.25
C GLY A 388 -10.08 -14.85 14.87
N ARG A 389 -9.64 -13.83 14.11
CA ARG A 389 -10.54 -12.76 13.64
C ARG A 389 -10.40 -12.49 12.15
N ARG A 390 -11.47 -12.00 11.54
CA ARG A 390 -11.53 -11.70 10.10
C ARG A 390 -11.33 -10.20 9.92
N ILE A 391 -10.25 -9.81 9.25
CA ILE A 391 -9.99 -8.41 8.88
C ILE A 391 -10.50 -8.24 7.46
N SER A 392 -11.32 -7.22 7.21
CA SER A 392 -11.72 -6.84 5.86
C SER A 392 -10.99 -5.56 5.47
N VAL A 393 -10.41 -5.57 4.28
CA VAL A 393 -9.65 -4.46 3.72
C VAL A 393 -10.32 -4.06 2.42
N LYS A 394 -11.00 -2.92 2.41
CA LYS A 394 -11.59 -2.36 1.20
C LYS A 394 -10.75 -1.17 0.77
N PHE A 395 -10.35 -1.11 -0.50
CA PHE A 395 -9.76 0.10 -1.04
C PHE A 395 -10.13 0.34 -2.48
N GLY A 396 -10.25 1.59 -2.87
CA GLY A 396 -10.49 1.96 -4.25
C GLY A 396 -9.47 2.96 -4.76
N PHE A 397 -9.35 3.02 -6.08
CA PHE A 397 -8.54 4.01 -6.76
C PHE A 397 -9.41 4.93 -7.60
N THR A 398 -9.14 6.22 -7.54
CA THR A 398 -9.77 7.21 -8.41
C THR A 398 -8.73 8.16 -8.95
N LYS A 399 -9.00 8.68 -10.15
CA LYS A 399 -8.28 9.82 -10.72
C LYS A 399 -8.86 11.16 -10.27
N GLN A 400 -10.04 11.14 -9.66
CA GLN A 400 -10.76 12.33 -9.23
C GLN A 400 -10.13 12.89 -7.96
N ARG A 401 -9.59 14.10 -8.09
CA ARG A 401 -9.05 14.86 -6.96
C ARG A 401 -10.13 15.66 -6.23
N PHE A 402 -11.14 16.15 -6.95
CA PHE A 402 -12.16 17.09 -6.48
C PHE A 402 -13.53 16.41 -6.31
N THR A 403 -14.38 16.96 -5.42
CA THR A 403 -15.76 16.51 -5.19
C THR A 403 -16.76 17.67 -5.34
N GLU A 404 -18.06 17.35 -5.42
CA GLU A 404 -19.13 18.37 -5.54
C GLU A 404 -19.18 19.39 -4.38
N GLY A 405 -18.55 19.07 -3.24
CA GLY A 405 -18.52 19.92 -2.04
C GLY A 405 -17.33 20.89 -1.96
N ASP A 406 -16.43 20.86 -2.93
CA ASP A 406 -15.24 21.73 -2.93
C ASP A 406 -15.60 23.16 -3.37
N VAL A 407 -15.02 24.15 -2.69
CA VAL A 407 -15.22 25.57 -3.00
C VAL A 407 -14.79 25.80 -4.47
N ASP A 408 -15.68 26.41 -5.27
CA ASP A 408 -15.56 26.66 -6.72
C ASP A 408 -15.89 25.49 -7.69
N TYR A 409 -16.59 24.44 -7.24
CA TYR A 409 -17.13 23.40 -8.13
C TYR A 409 -18.20 23.94 -9.10
N SER A 410 -17.94 23.90 -10.42
CA SER A 410 -18.91 24.33 -11.45
C SER A 410 -18.85 23.59 -12.81
N GLY A 411 -18.81 22.25 -12.79
CA GLY A 411 -19.05 21.41 -13.98
C GLY A 411 -18.89 19.89 -13.71
N PRO A 412 -19.31 19.00 -14.63
CA PRO A 412 -18.83 17.61 -14.65
C PRO A 412 -17.37 17.54 -15.11
N ASP A 413 -16.72 16.46 -14.67
CA ASP A 413 -15.32 16.31 -14.20
C ASP A 413 -14.19 16.26 -15.26
N VAL A 414 -12.94 16.25 -14.76
CA VAL A 414 -11.60 16.02 -15.33
C VAL A 414 -10.75 17.23 -15.79
N ASN A 415 -9.66 17.45 -15.05
CA ASN A 415 -8.45 18.24 -15.38
C ASN A 415 -8.53 19.77 -15.34
N GLN A 416 -8.82 20.40 -14.20
CA GLN A 416 -8.39 21.79 -13.96
C GLN A 416 -7.89 21.97 -12.53
N GLY A 417 -6.58 22.13 -12.38
CA GLY A 417 -5.97 22.68 -11.18
C GLY A 417 -5.85 24.19 -11.34
N GLU A 418 -6.42 24.95 -10.40
CA GLU A 418 -5.95 26.30 -10.09
C GLU A 418 -5.90 26.51 -8.57
N GLY A 419 -4.79 27.08 -8.11
CA GLY A 419 -4.51 27.56 -6.76
C GLY A 419 -3.01 27.94 -6.63
N PRO A 420 -2.63 29.03 -5.92
CA PRO A 420 -1.83 30.11 -6.53
C PRO A 420 -0.29 30.10 -6.33
N SER A 421 0.39 30.69 -7.33
CA SER A 421 1.75 31.29 -7.31
C SER A 421 3.01 30.41 -7.30
N GLY A 422 2.97 29.25 -7.98
CA GLY A 422 4.18 28.57 -8.47
C GLY A 422 4.43 28.82 -9.96
N PRO A 423 5.63 28.51 -10.51
CA PRO A 423 5.80 28.39 -11.96
C PRO A 423 4.79 27.36 -12.48
N ASP A 424 4.09 27.68 -13.55
CA ASP A 424 3.08 26.81 -14.13
C ASP A 424 3.71 25.51 -14.64
N LYS A 425 3.11 24.38 -14.25
CA LYS A 425 3.53 23.01 -14.57
C LYS A 425 2.39 22.18 -15.15
N THR A 426 1.27 22.81 -15.42
CA THR A 426 0.04 22.12 -15.83
C THR A 426 0.08 21.96 -17.33
N MET A 427 -0.18 20.74 -17.83
CA MET A 427 -0.25 20.54 -19.28
C MET A 427 -1.61 21.03 -19.81
N PRO A 428 -1.67 21.57 -21.05
CA PRO A 428 -2.93 21.95 -21.67
C PRO A 428 -3.93 20.81 -21.84
N VAL A 429 -5.22 21.12 -21.86
CA VAL A 429 -6.29 20.15 -22.19
C VAL A 429 -6.68 20.27 -23.67
N ILE A 430 -6.49 19.20 -24.43
CA ILE A 430 -6.87 19.12 -25.85
C ILE A 430 -8.29 18.56 -26.00
N THR A 431 -9.15 19.28 -26.73
CA THR A 431 -10.50 18.83 -27.12
C THR A 431 -10.53 18.56 -28.63
N ILE A 432 -10.81 17.31 -29.01
CA ILE A 432 -10.91 16.93 -30.43
C ILE A 432 -12.27 17.38 -30.95
N ASN A 433 -12.29 18.14 -32.04
CA ASN A 433 -13.54 18.56 -32.67
C ASN A 433 -14.14 17.39 -33.47
N GLY A 434 -15.46 17.24 -33.51
CA GLY A 434 -16.09 16.18 -34.30
C GLY A 434 -15.85 14.75 -33.78
N ALA A 435 -16.06 13.76 -34.65
CA ALA A 435 -16.07 12.35 -34.25
C ALA A 435 -14.66 11.80 -33.93
N ASN A 436 -14.59 10.94 -32.92
CA ASN A 436 -13.42 10.14 -32.58
C ASN A 436 -13.89 8.80 -31.95
N PRO A 437 -13.81 7.65 -32.65
CA PRO A 437 -13.21 7.48 -33.98
C PRO A 437 -14.01 8.15 -35.11
N TYR A 438 -13.32 8.59 -36.16
CA TYR A 438 -13.88 9.15 -37.38
C TYR A 438 -13.88 8.08 -38.47
N TYR A 439 -15.03 7.80 -39.08
CA TYR A 439 -15.16 6.75 -40.10
C TYR A 439 -15.21 7.34 -41.50
N ILE A 440 -14.47 6.73 -42.42
CA ILE A 440 -14.53 6.98 -43.86
C ILE A 440 -14.44 5.66 -44.63
N ASP A 441 -14.91 5.64 -45.86
CA ASP A 441 -14.72 4.51 -46.76
C ASP A 441 -13.44 4.69 -47.61
N VAL A 442 -12.86 3.59 -48.10
CA VAL A 442 -11.66 3.65 -48.97
C VAL A 442 -11.87 4.62 -50.13
N GLY A 443 -10.89 5.50 -50.34
CA GLY A 443 -10.89 6.49 -51.42
C GLY A 443 -11.65 7.78 -51.10
N GLU A 444 -12.32 7.89 -49.94
CA GLU A 444 -12.90 9.15 -49.50
C GLU A 444 -11.83 10.14 -49.03
N THR A 445 -12.12 11.44 -49.19
CA THR A 445 -11.24 12.51 -48.70
C THR A 445 -11.44 12.69 -47.20
N TYR A 446 -10.37 12.47 -46.43
CA TYR A 446 -10.35 12.84 -45.02
C TYR A 446 -9.98 14.31 -44.84
N ASN A 447 -10.94 15.12 -44.39
CA ASN A 447 -10.68 16.47 -43.89
C ASN A 447 -10.70 16.43 -42.37
N ASP A 448 -9.62 16.90 -41.74
CA ASP A 448 -9.49 16.91 -40.28
C ASP A 448 -10.34 18.05 -39.65
N PRO A 449 -11.38 17.75 -38.84
CA PRO A 449 -12.06 18.78 -38.04
C PRO A 449 -11.20 19.56 -37.03
N GLY A 450 -9.95 19.15 -36.83
CA GLY A 450 -8.99 19.76 -35.92
C GLY A 450 -9.30 19.46 -34.45
N ALA A 451 -8.62 20.19 -33.59
CA ALA A 451 -8.81 20.18 -32.15
C ALA A 451 -8.62 21.60 -31.59
N THR A 452 -9.18 21.86 -30.43
CA THR A 452 -8.88 23.05 -29.61
C THR A 452 -8.05 22.64 -28.40
N ALA A 453 -7.34 23.60 -27.81
CA ALA A 453 -6.63 23.40 -26.56
C ALA A 453 -6.98 24.54 -25.60
N ARG A 454 -7.10 24.21 -24.32
CA ARG A 454 -7.24 25.19 -23.25
C ARG A 454 -6.32 24.80 -22.11
N ASP A 455 -5.57 25.75 -21.58
CA ASP A 455 -4.74 25.60 -20.41
C ASP A 455 -5.36 26.35 -19.21
N ASN A 456 -4.97 25.99 -17.99
CA ASN A 456 -5.45 26.66 -16.79
C ASN A 456 -4.95 28.10 -16.72
N VAL A 457 -3.65 28.35 -16.97
CA VAL A 457 -3.05 29.69 -16.91
C VAL A 457 -3.24 30.45 -18.22
N ASP A 458 -3.00 29.81 -19.37
CA ASP A 458 -3.04 30.48 -20.67
C ASP A 458 -4.45 30.56 -21.30
N GLY A 459 -5.44 29.90 -20.70
CA GLY A 459 -6.80 29.85 -21.23
C GLY A 459 -6.81 29.24 -22.65
N GLU A 460 -7.54 29.84 -23.59
CA GLU A 460 -7.57 29.36 -24.98
C GLU A 460 -6.33 29.75 -25.81
N ASN A 461 -5.38 30.50 -25.24
CA ASN A 461 -4.17 30.97 -25.94
C ASN A 461 -3.05 29.91 -25.97
N VAL A 462 -3.42 28.64 -26.16
CA VAL A 462 -2.46 27.53 -26.25
C VAL A 462 -2.17 27.22 -27.71
N THR A 463 -0.90 27.07 -28.06
CA THR A 463 -0.52 26.71 -29.43
C THR A 463 -0.80 25.23 -29.65
N ILE A 464 -1.63 24.90 -30.64
CA ILE A 464 -1.89 23.52 -31.06
C ILE A 464 -1.33 23.25 -32.46
N THR A 465 -0.64 22.13 -32.61
CA THR A 465 -0.12 21.61 -33.88
C THR A 465 -0.68 20.22 -34.14
N SER A 466 -0.78 19.81 -35.40
CA SER A 466 -1.19 18.46 -35.77
C SER A 466 -0.20 17.80 -36.73
N GLU A 467 0.03 16.51 -36.52
CA GLU A 467 0.71 15.62 -37.46
C GLU A 467 -0.31 14.59 -37.98
N VAL A 468 -0.54 14.60 -39.30
CA VAL A 468 -1.58 13.80 -39.96
C VAL A 468 -0.93 12.62 -40.68
N VAL A 469 -1.23 11.40 -40.24
CA VAL A 469 -0.77 10.16 -40.88
C VAL A 469 -2.00 9.33 -41.26
N VAL A 470 -2.77 9.82 -42.23
CA VAL A 470 -3.98 9.14 -42.74
C VAL A 470 -3.80 8.83 -44.22
N ASN A 471 -3.77 7.55 -44.58
CA ASN A 471 -3.77 7.10 -45.97
C ASN A 471 -5.14 6.52 -46.30
N THR A 472 -5.95 7.24 -47.05
CA THR A 472 -7.33 6.83 -47.35
C THR A 472 -7.43 5.81 -48.50
N ASP A 473 -6.32 5.50 -49.18
CA ASP A 473 -6.28 4.53 -50.28
C ASP A 473 -6.33 3.07 -49.79
N TYR A 474 -6.06 2.84 -48.50
CA TYR A 474 -6.02 1.50 -47.92
C TYR A 474 -6.95 1.41 -46.69
N PRO A 475 -7.73 0.33 -46.55
CA PRO A 475 -8.46 0.08 -45.31
C PRO A 475 -7.50 -0.06 -44.13
N GLY A 476 -7.87 0.49 -42.99
CA GLY A 476 -7.01 0.47 -41.81
C GLY A 476 -7.41 1.50 -40.77
N THR A 477 -6.70 1.45 -39.64
CA THR A 477 -6.81 2.47 -38.59
C THR A 477 -5.61 3.40 -38.70
N TYR A 478 -5.91 4.69 -38.83
CA TYR A 478 -4.96 5.78 -38.98
C TYR A 478 -5.12 6.79 -37.85
N TYR A 479 -4.13 7.69 -37.71
CA TYR A 479 -4.09 8.60 -36.58
C TYR A 479 -3.75 10.03 -36.99
N VAL A 480 -4.34 10.98 -36.26
CA VAL A 480 -3.92 12.37 -36.24
C VAL A 480 -3.46 12.70 -34.82
N LEU A 481 -2.21 13.13 -34.67
CA LEU A 481 -1.64 13.54 -33.38
C LEU A 481 -1.74 15.04 -33.22
N TYR A 482 -2.52 15.49 -32.24
CA TYR A 482 -2.52 16.88 -31.79
C TYR A 482 -1.52 17.05 -30.65
N THR A 483 -0.69 18.08 -30.73
CA THR A 483 0.23 18.49 -29.67
C THR A 483 -0.07 19.94 -29.31
N ALA A 484 -0.34 20.19 -28.03
CA ALA A 484 -0.61 21.52 -27.50
C ALA A 484 0.47 21.91 -26.50
N THR A 485 1.06 23.10 -26.65
CA THR A 485 2.12 23.62 -25.76
C THR A 485 1.72 24.99 -25.25
N ASP A 486 1.77 25.17 -23.93
CA ASP A 486 1.49 26.44 -23.26
C ASP A 486 2.69 27.40 -23.29
N SER A 487 2.55 28.57 -22.66
CA SER A 487 3.61 29.58 -22.57
C SER A 487 4.73 29.21 -21.60
N ALA A 488 4.47 28.31 -20.64
CA ALA A 488 5.42 27.80 -19.67
C ALA A 488 6.28 26.63 -20.21
N GLY A 489 5.90 26.07 -21.36
CA GLY A 489 6.55 24.95 -22.03
C GLY A 489 5.94 23.57 -21.73
N ASN A 490 4.86 23.47 -20.95
CA ASN A 490 4.20 22.19 -20.71
C ASN A 490 3.46 21.75 -21.98
N THR A 491 3.51 20.46 -22.28
CA THR A 491 3.06 19.93 -23.56
C THR A 491 2.09 18.77 -23.37
N ALA A 492 0.88 18.89 -23.91
CA ALA A 492 -0.12 17.83 -23.97
C ALA A 492 -0.23 17.23 -25.37
N ARG A 493 -0.68 15.97 -25.45
CA ARG A 493 -0.89 15.26 -26.71
C ARG A 493 -2.21 14.49 -26.72
N LYS A 494 -2.90 14.44 -27.87
CA LYS A 494 -4.16 13.69 -28.03
C LYS A 494 -4.30 13.14 -29.45
N LEU A 495 -4.82 11.93 -29.60
CA LEU A 495 -5.05 11.31 -30.91
C LEU A 495 -6.51 11.36 -31.33
N ARG A 496 -6.75 11.68 -32.61
CA ARG A 496 -7.93 11.18 -33.31
C ARG A 496 -7.61 9.86 -33.99
N THR A 497 -8.50 8.90 -33.83
CA THR A 497 -8.52 7.64 -34.59
C THR A 497 -9.38 7.81 -35.83
N VAL A 498 -8.85 7.48 -37.00
CA VAL A 498 -9.57 7.49 -38.29
C VAL A 498 -9.62 6.07 -38.82
N ILE A 499 -10.83 5.54 -39.03
CA ILE A 499 -11.05 4.17 -39.50
C ILE A 499 -11.48 4.24 -40.96
N VAL A 500 -10.60 3.77 -41.85
CA VAL A 500 -10.89 3.59 -43.29
C VAL A 500 -11.46 2.19 -43.48
N ARG A 501 -12.73 2.11 -43.88
CA ARG A 501 -13.47 0.86 -44.03
C ARG A 501 -13.35 0.34 -45.45
N GLU A 502 -13.29 -0.99 -45.58
CA GLU A 502 -13.44 -1.64 -46.87
C GLU A 502 -14.78 -1.30 -47.51
N PRO A 503 -14.86 -1.18 -48.85
CA PRO A 503 -16.13 -1.07 -49.54
C PRO A 503 -16.98 -2.28 -49.17
N GLN A 504 -18.16 -2.05 -48.61
CA GLN A 504 -19.12 -3.12 -48.35
C GLN A 504 -19.45 -3.77 -49.69
N SER A 505 -19.02 -5.01 -49.92
CA SER A 505 -19.47 -5.79 -51.07
C SER A 505 -20.98 -5.96 -50.94
N GLN A 506 -21.76 -5.34 -51.82
CA GLN A 506 -23.19 -5.64 -51.88
C GLN A 506 -23.33 -7.10 -52.29
N GLY A 507 -23.70 -7.96 -51.33
CA GLY A 507 -24.00 -9.35 -51.59
C GLY A 507 -25.12 -9.45 -52.62
N GLN A 508 -24.83 -10.12 -53.73
CA GLN A 508 -25.83 -10.63 -54.68
C GLN A 508 -26.63 -11.78 -54.08
#